data_AF-A0A958ARY1-F1
#
_entry.id   AF-A0A958ARY1-F1
#
_cell.length_a   1.000
_cell.length_b   1.000
_cell.length_c   1.000
_cell.angle_alpha   90.00
_cell.angle_beta   90.00
_cell.angle_gamma   90.00
#
_symmetry.space_group_name_H-M   'P 1'
#
loop_
_entity.id
_entity.type
_entity.pdbx_description
1 polymer ?
#
loop_
_entity_poly.entity_id
_entity_poly.type
_entity_poly.pdbx_seq_one_letter_code
_entity_poly.pdbx_strand_id
1 'polypeptide(L)'
;MDAMTLILIGVVGVSLIAGAVVLVRFGLSATGGAAGSDIQSRLEEYAQRSDAPLTLEEIELSQPFSQRVVRPLLVGLSTFFSRLSPSKSREAMELRLQMAGKPYNWGPSEFFGLRIFVAIILGILIFLLVFMLNSFLMGVLSGTVAALIGFMLPLLWLRSKTRKRQTEIIKALPDALDLLTIIVEAGMGFDGAMQKVAEKWDNEISKGFAKVVQEMRLGIVRREALKNMDASMGVPDVTTFVAAIVQAEQLGVSIAKILRVQSEQMRIKRRQRAEAEANKAPIKMLFPMVFLIFPALFIILLGPAALVIMETRFSN
;
A
#
# COMPACT_ATOMS: atom_id res chain seq x y z
N MET A 1 36.61 -24.76 6.40
CA MET A 1 35.28 -24.37 5.89
C MET A 1 34.53 -25.65 5.61
N ASP A 2 33.55 -25.98 6.45
CA ASP A 2 32.80 -27.24 6.30
C ASP A 2 32.06 -27.23 4.96
N ALA A 3 31.97 -28.37 4.28
CA ALA A 3 31.26 -28.50 3.00
C ALA A 3 29.83 -27.93 3.08
N MET A 4 29.22 -27.99 4.26
CA MET A 4 27.91 -27.43 4.58
C MET A 4 27.87 -25.89 4.49
N THR A 5 28.95 -25.18 4.85
CA THR A 5 29.08 -23.72 4.72
C THR A 5 29.30 -23.26 3.28
N LEU A 6 29.97 -24.06 2.45
CA LEU A 6 30.13 -23.77 1.01
C LEU A 6 28.81 -23.96 0.25
N ILE A 7 28.02 -24.99 0.62
CA ILE A 7 26.67 -25.19 0.08
C ILE A 7 25.74 -24.04 0.50
N LEU A 8 25.90 -23.50 1.71
CA LEU A 8 25.12 -22.34 2.19
C LEU A 8 25.38 -21.08 1.35
N ILE A 9 26.64 -20.74 1.09
CA ILE A 9 27.00 -19.59 0.23
C ILE A 9 26.46 -19.83 -1.20
N GLY A 10 26.52 -21.07 -1.67
CA GLY A 10 25.92 -21.47 -2.95
C GLY A 10 24.40 -21.28 -2.98
N VAL A 11 23.67 -21.77 -1.99
CA VAL A 11 22.19 -21.71 -1.96
C VAL A 11 21.69 -20.29 -1.67
N VAL A 12 22.33 -19.54 -0.78
CA VAL A 12 22.01 -18.13 -0.53
C VAL A 12 22.35 -17.29 -1.77
N GLY A 13 23.48 -17.56 -2.41
CA GLY A 13 23.87 -16.96 -3.68
C GLY A 13 22.86 -17.26 -4.79
N VAL A 14 22.43 -18.51 -4.94
CA VAL A 14 21.41 -18.93 -5.92
C VAL A 14 20.04 -18.34 -5.60
N SER A 15 19.68 -18.19 -4.33
CA SER A 15 18.42 -17.56 -3.90
C SER A 15 18.43 -16.05 -4.19
N LEU A 16 19.56 -15.39 -3.98
CA LEU A 16 19.78 -13.98 -4.33
C LEU A 16 19.79 -13.78 -5.86
N ILE A 17 20.43 -14.69 -6.60
CA ILE A 17 20.47 -14.66 -8.07
C ILE A 17 19.08 -14.96 -8.65
N ALA A 18 18.34 -15.94 -8.11
CA ALA A 18 16.96 -16.21 -8.51
C ALA A 18 16.03 -15.03 -8.18
N GLY A 19 16.22 -14.39 -7.02
CA GLY A 19 15.54 -13.15 -6.66
C GLY A 19 15.85 -12.02 -7.65
N ALA A 20 17.12 -11.86 -8.04
CA ALA A 20 17.56 -10.88 -9.04
C ALA A 20 17.03 -11.19 -10.45
N VAL A 21 17.04 -12.45 -10.87
CA VAL A 21 16.53 -12.90 -12.19
C VAL A 21 15.02 -12.71 -12.27
N VAL A 22 14.27 -12.97 -11.20
CA VAL A 22 12.83 -12.71 -11.15
C VAL A 22 12.55 -11.20 -11.14
N LEU A 23 13.32 -10.40 -10.39
CA LEU A 23 13.22 -8.93 -10.44
C LEU A 23 13.54 -8.36 -11.82
N VAL A 24 14.50 -8.95 -12.55
CA VAL A 24 14.84 -8.54 -13.92
C VAL A 24 13.80 -9.00 -14.93
N ARG A 25 13.30 -10.25 -14.85
CA ARG A 25 12.21 -10.76 -15.70
C ARG A 25 10.89 -10.03 -15.47
N PHE A 26 10.55 -9.71 -14.23
CA PHE A 26 9.36 -8.92 -13.90
C PHE A 26 9.54 -7.42 -14.14
N GLY A 27 10.77 -6.91 -14.02
CA GLY A 27 11.14 -5.56 -14.43
C GLY A 27 11.00 -5.35 -15.95
N LEU A 28 11.25 -6.40 -16.75
CA LEU A 28 11.11 -6.37 -18.21
C LEU A 28 9.68 -6.67 -18.70
N SER A 29 8.89 -7.46 -17.97
CA SER A 29 7.46 -7.66 -18.30
C SER A 29 6.58 -6.47 -17.91
N ALA A 30 7.04 -5.57 -17.03
CA ALA A 30 6.39 -4.30 -16.71
C ALA A 30 6.42 -3.28 -17.87
N THR A 31 7.13 -3.57 -18.97
CA THR A 31 7.19 -2.74 -20.19
C THR A 31 6.42 -3.29 -21.39
N GLY A 32 5.71 -4.43 -21.27
CA GLY A 32 5.00 -5.05 -22.38
C GLY A 32 3.51 -5.23 -22.10
N GLY A 33 2.69 -4.26 -22.50
CA GLY A 33 1.24 -4.44 -22.57
C GLY A 33 0.88 -5.49 -23.63
N ALA A 34 0.18 -6.55 -23.24
CA ALA A 34 -0.53 -7.44 -24.15
C ALA A 34 -1.58 -8.27 -23.38
N ALA A 35 -2.61 -7.62 -22.84
CA ALA A 35 -3.80 -8.30 -22.30
C ALA A 35 -4.94 -8.38 -23.33
N GLY A 36 -4.61 -8.42 -24.64
CA GLY A 36 -5.59 -8.38 -25.73
C GLY A 36 -5.67 -9.61 -26.61
N SER A 37 -4.64 -10.48 -26.67
CA SER A 37 -4.56 -11.55 -27.68
C SER A 37 -4.96 -12.95 -27.21
N ASP A 38 -5.10 -13.19 -25.89
CA ASP A 38 -5.25 -14.55 -25.33
C ASP A 38 -6.72 -15.01 -25.15
N ILE A 39 -7.68 -14.09 -25.33
CA ILE A 39 -9.12 -14.41 -25.28
C ILE A 39 -9.63 -14.78 -26.67
N GLN A 40 -9.06 -14.22 -27.72
CA GLN A 40 -9.45 -14.49 -29.11
C GLN A 40 -8.99 -15.87 -29.59
N SER A 41 -7.79 -16.31 -29.18
CA SER A 41 -7.28 -17.67 -29.46
C SER A 41 -8.08 -18.77 -28.76
N ARG A 42 -8.63 -18.49 -27.57
CA ARG A 42 -9.46 -19.44 -26.81
C ARG A 42 -10.88 -19.56 -27.37
N LEU A 43 -11.44 -18.48 -27.93
CA LEU A 43 -12.75 -18.52 -28.58
C LEU A 43 -12.73 -19.32 -29.90
N GLU A 44 -11.60 -19.33 -30.62
CA GLU A 44 -11.42 -20.15 -31.82
C GLU A 44 -11.24 -21.65 -31.49
N GLU A 45 -10.57 -21.98 -30.38
CA GLU A 45 -10.40 -23.37 -29.92
C GLU A 45 -11.72 -24.01 -29.44
N TYR A 46 -12.63 -23.22 -28.84
CA TYR A 46 -13.97 -23.69 -28.48
C TYR A 46 -14.95 -23.74 -29.67
N ALA A 47 -14.73 -22.95 -30.72
CA ALA A 47 -15.55 -22.98 -31.93
C ALA A 47 -15.27 -24.18 -32.85
N GLN A 48 -14.09 -24.82 -32.73
CA GLN A 48 -13.68 -25.96 -33.56
C GLN A 48 -13.94 -27.33 -32.94
N ARG A 49 -14.29 -27.42 -31.66
CA ARG A 49 -14.54 -28.70 -30.97
C ARG A 49 -16.03 -29.00 -30.87
N SER A 50 -16.68 -29.10 -32.02
CA SER A 50 -17.93 -29.84 -32.17
C SER A 50 -17.59 -31.32 -32.46
N ASP A 51 -18.28 -32.20 -31.75
CA ASP A 51 -18.37 -33.66 -31.89
C ASP A 51 -17.58 -34.60 -30.96
N ALA A 52 -18.36 -35.57 -30.49
CA ALA A 52 -18.08 -36.88 -29.87
C ALA A 52 -18.06 -36.97 -28.32
N PRO A 53 -19.01 -37.72 -27.72
CA PRO A 53 -19.03 -38.04 -26.30
C PRO A 53 -18.06 -39.19 -26.01
N LEU A 54 -17.36 -39.13 -24.88
CA LEU A 54 -16.65 -40.29 -24.34
C LEU A 54 -17.22 -40.65 -22.97
N THR A 55 -17.54 -41.93 -22.87
CA THR A 55 -18.33 -42.66 -21.89
C THR A 55 -17.72 -42.67 -20.50
N LEU A 56 -18.57 -42.48 -19.49
CA LEU A 56 -18.26 -42.34 -18.06
C LEU A 56 -17.94 -43.66 -17.32
N GLU A 57 -17.80 -44.79 -18.01
CA GLU A 57 -17.89 -46.12 -17.38
C GLU A 57 -16.52 -46.73 -16.99
N GLU A 58 -15.39 -46.19 -17.47
CA GLU A 58 -14.07 -46.82 -17.27
C GLU A 58 -13.12 -46.07 -16.30
N ILE A 59 -13.59 -44.99 -15.64
CA ILE A 59 -12.83 -44.23 -14.62
C ILE A 59 -13.42 -44.44 -13.19
N GLU A 60 -14.21 -45.49 -12.96
CA GLU A 60 -14.77 -45.80 -11.63
C GLU A 60 -14.08 -46.93 -10.86
N LEU A 61 -13.18 -47.73 -11.47
CA LEU A 61 -12.66 -48.96 -10.83
C LEU A 61 -11.16 -48.98 -10.47
N SER A 62 -10.56 -47.84 -10.15
CA SER A 62 -9.30 -47.83 -9.38
C SER A 62 -9.10 -46.54 -8.57
N GLN A 63 -9.66 -46.50 -7.36
CA GLN A 63 -9.37 -45.41 -6.40
C GLN A 63 -8.36 -45.86 -5.34
N PRO A 64 -7.14 -45.28 -5.29
CA PRO A 64 -6.23 -45.42 -4.15
C PRO A 64 -6.50 -44.35 -3.08
N PHE A 65 -6.03 -44.65 -1.87
CA PHE A 65 -6.11 -43.90 -0.61
C PHE A 65 -5.91 -42.36 -0.69
N SER A 66 -5.22 -41.86 -1.73
CA SER A 66 -5.00 -40.44 -2.00
C SER A 66 -6.29 -39.64 -2.21
N GLN A 67 -7.39 -40.24 -2.65
CA GLN A 67 -8.66 -39.53 -2.85
C GLN A 67 -9.43 -39.24 -1.55
N ARG A 68 -9.17 -39.97 -0.46
CA ARG A 68 -9.89 -39.77 0.83
C ARG A 68 -9.21 -38.79 1.78
N VAL A 69 -7.89 -38.60 1.68
CA VAL A 69 -7.16 -37.70 2.59
C VAL A 69 -6.70 -36.42 1.90
N VAL A 70 -6.21 -36.52 0.66
CA VAL A 70 -5.67 -35.37 -0.08
C VAL A 70 -6.80 -34.51 -0.66
N ARG A 71 -7.89 -35.12 -1.12
CA ARG A 71 -9.04 -34.40 -1.70
C ARG A 71 -9.80 -33.54 -0.67
N PRO A 72 -10.19 -34.00 0.54
CA PRO A 72 -10.83 -33.12 1.52
C PRO A 72 -9.88 -32.08 2.12
N LEU A 73 -8.57 -32.34 2.18
CA LEU A 73 -7.58 -31.36 2.63
C LEU A 73 -7.32 -30.29 1.56
N LEU A 74 -7.27 -30.65 0.27
CA LEU A 74 -7.24 -29.72 -0.86
C LEU A 74 -8.55 -28.94 -1.02
N VAL A 75 -9.71 -29.55 -0.81
CA VAL A 75 -11.02 -28.87 -0.84
C VAL A 75 -11.19 -27.98 0.39
N GLY A 76 -10.67 -28.36 1.56
CA GLY A 76 -10.58 -27.53 2.75
C GLY A 76 -9.64 -26.32 2.56
N LEU A 77 -8.46 -26.54 1.98
CA LEU A 77 -7.55 -25.45 1.59
C LEU A 77 -8.15 -24.56 0.49
N SER A 78 -8.84 -25.15 -0.50
CA SER A 78 -9.49 -24.43 -1.61
C SER A 78 -10.69 -23.61 -1.15
N THR A 79 -11.51 -24.13 -0.23
CA THR A 79 -12.60 -23.37 0.40
C THR A 79 -12.07 -22.31 1.35
N PHE A 80 -10.94 -22.54 2.03
CA PHE A 80 -10.26 -21.51 2.82
C PHE A 80 -9.64 -20.43 1.92
N PHE A 81 -8.99 -20.79 0.80
CA PHE A 81 -8.40 -19.86 -0.17
C PHE A 81 -9.45 -19.10 -0.99
N SER A 82 -10.58 -19.71 -1.34
CA SER A 82 -11.71 -19.04 -2.01
C SER A 82 -12.51 -18.15 -1.05
N ARG A 83 -12.58 -18.49 0.24
CA ARG A 83 -13.11 -17.59 1.28
C ARG A 83 -12.13 -16.48 1.68
N LEU A 84 -10.83 -16.67 1.46
CA LEU A 84 -9.79 -15.63 1.60
C LEU A 84 -9.62 -14.79 0.30
N SER A 85 -10.14 -15.28 -0.83
CA SER A 85 -10.26 -14.58 -2.11
C SER A 85 -11.73 -14.28 -2.49
N PRO A 86 -12.50 -13.56 -1.66
CA PRO A 86 -13.76 -12.98 -2.12
C PRO A 86 -13.44 -11.83 -3.08
N SER A 87 -14.20 -11.68 -4.16
CA SER A 87 -14.15 -10.54 -5.10
C SER A 87 -13.99 -9.17 -4.41
N LYS A 88 -14.59 -8.99 -3.22
CA LYS A 88 -14.44 -7.82 -2.35
C LYS A 88 -12.98 -7.48 -1.97
N SER A 89 -12.09 -8.49 -1.85
CA SER A 89 -10.68 -8.25 -1.53
C SER A 89 -9.89 -7.72 -2.71
N ARG A 90 -10.30 -8.04 -3.95
CA ARG A 90 -9.69 -7.53 -5.18
C ARG A 90 -10.06 -6.08 -5.41
N GLU A 91 -11.35 -5.72 -5.31
CA GLU A 91 -11.82 -4.33 -5.41
C GLU A 91 -11.19 -3.45 -4.32
N ALA A 92 -11.16 -3.93 -3.08
CA ALA A 92 -10.52 -3.20 -1.99
C ALA A 92 -9.00 -3.05 -2.19
N MET A 93 -8.34 -4.03 -2.81
CA MET A 93 -6.91 -3.94 -3.15
C MET A 93 -6.69 -2.97 -4.31
N GLU A 94 -7.54 -3.02 -5.33
CA GLU A 94 -7.48 -2.10 -6.45
C GLU A 94 -7.64 -0.65 -5.98
N LEU A 95 -8.63 -0.37 -5.14
CA LEU A 95 -8.83 0.95 -4.56
C LEU A 95 -7.60 1.38 -3.72
N ARG A 96 -6.98 0.48 -2.96
CA ARG A 96 -5.73 0.78 -2.24
C ARG A 96 -4.55 1.07 -3.17
N LEU A 97 -4.42 0.34 -4.27
CA LEU A 97 -3.39 0.58 -5.28
C LEU A 97 -3.64 1.90 -6.01
N GLN A 98 -4.90 2.24 -6.31
CA GLN A 98 -5.29 3.53 -6.87
C GLN A 98 -4.96 4.68 -5.90
N MET A 99 -5.30 4.55 -4.61
CA MET A 99 -4.92 5.50 -3.56
C MET A 99 -3.39 5.65 -3.42
N ALA A 100 -2.63 4.59 -3.67
CA ALA A 100 -1.16 4.64 -3.71
C ALA A 100 -0.58 5.26 -5.00
N GLY A 101 -1.43 5.63 -5.97
CA GLY A 101 -1.01 6.18 -7.26
C GLY A 101 -0.54 5.13 -8.27
N LYS A 102 -1.05 3.89 -8.18
CA LYS A 102 -0.66 2.74 -9.02
C LYS A 102 0.86 2.59 -9.16
N PRO A 103 1.58 2.26 -8.06
CA PRO A 103 3.02 2.08 -8.13
C PRO A 103 3.38 1.03 -9.19
N TYR A 104 4.25 1.39 -10.14
CA TYR A 104 4.67 0.53 -11.27
C TYR A 104 3.53 0.05 -12.18
N ASN A 105 2.37 0.74 -12.16
CA ASN A 105 1.16 0.36 -12.88
C ASN A 105 0.66 -1.07 -12.61
N TRP A 106 0.96 -1.61 -11.43
CA TRP A 106 0.54 -2.95 -11.04
C TRP A 106 -0.97 -3.03 -10.77
N GLY A 107 -1.58 -4.13 -11.22
CA GLY A 107 -2.92 -4.51 -10.83
C GLY A 107 -2.94 -5.30 -9.52
N PRO A 108 -4.15 -5.68 -9.05
CA PRO A 108 -4.31 -6.48 -7.85
C PRO A 108 -3.55 -7.82 -7.94
N SER A 109 -3.56 -8.45 -9.12
CA SER A 109 -2.94 -9.76 -9.38
C SER A 109 -1.43 -9.73 -9.20
N GLU A 110 -0.76 -8.73 -9.77
CA GLU A 110 0.70 -8.55 -9.67
C GLU A 110 1.11 -8.28 -8.22
N PHE A 111 0.34 -7.48 -7.49
CA PHE A 111 0.61 -7.19 -6.08
C PHE A 111 0.43 -8.44 -5.19
N PHE A 112 -0.59 -9.26 -5.45
CA PHE A 112 -0.72 -10.55 -4.76
C PHE A 112 0.44 -11.49 -5.09
N GLY A 113 0.90 -11.52 -6.34
CA GLY A 113 2.09 -12.25 -6.75
C GLY A 113 3.33 -11.83 -5.96
N LEU A 114 3.57 -10.51 -5.84
CA LEU A 114 4.66 -9.98 -5.02
C LEU A 114 4.56 -10.41 -3.55
N ARG A 115 3.35 -10.40 -2.97
CA ARG A 115 3.15 -10.82 -1.57
C ARG A 115 3.49 -12.27 -1.33
N ILE A 116 3.05 -13.15 -2.23
CA ILE A 116 3.35 -14.59 -2.15
C ILE A 116 4.86 -14.80 -2.36
N PHE A 117 5.45 -14.11 -3.34
CA PHE A 117 6.88 -14.19 -3.63
C PHE A 117 7.74 -13.79 -2.43
N VAL A 118 7.46 -12.64 -1.82
CA VAL A 118 8.18 -12.15 -0.63
C VAL A 118 7.97 -13.09 0.56
N ALA A 119 6.76 -13.62 0.75
CA ALA A 119 6.46 -14.60 1.81
C ALA A 119 7.26 -15.89 1.65
N ILE A 120 7.32 -16.44 0.43
CA ILE A 120 8.06 -17.68 0.13
C ILE A 120 9.56 -17.46 0.33
N ILE A 121 10.12 -16.37 -0.20
CA ILE A 121 11.56 -16.09 -0.07
C ILE A 121 11.96 -15.92 1.39
N LEU A 122 11.24 -15.09 2.15
CA LEU A 122 11.54 -14.90 3.58
C LEU A 122 11.32 -16.19 4.38
N GLY A 123 10.26 -16.95 4.08
CA GLY A 123 9.97 -18.22 4.74
C GLY A 123 11.09 -19.25 4.53
N ILE A 124 11.52 -19.46 3.28
CA ILE A 124 12.60 -20.40 2.94
C ILE A 124 13.92 -19.94 3.53
N LEU A 125 14.24 -18.65 3.44
CA LEU A 125 15.50 -18.11 3.96
C LEU A 125 15.62 -18.33 5.47
N ILE A 126 14.58 -17.99 6.23
CA ILE A 126 14.57 -18.17 7.69
C ILE A 126 14.47 -19.64 8.09
N PHE A 127 13.73 -20.45 7.33
CA PHE A 127 13.69 -21.90 7.54
C PHE A 127 15.09 -22.51 7.43
N LEU A 128 15.81 -22.25 6.33
CA LEU A 128 17.16 -22.78 6.11
C LEU A 128 18.15 -22.31 7.17
N LEU A 129 18.08 -21.03 7.55
CA LEU A 129 18.96 -20.45 8.57
C LEU A 129 18.74 -21.11 9.94
N VAL A 130 17.50 -21.29 10.37
CA VAL A 130 17.20 -21.85 11.70
C VAL A 130 17.35 -23.38 11.72
N PHE A 131 17.02 -24.07 10.62
CA PHE A 131 17.26 -25.50 10.46
C PHE A 131 18.73 -25.88 10.67
N MET A 132 19.66 -25.04 10.21
CA MET A 132 21.09 -25.27 10.32
C MET A 132 21.65 -25.05 11.74
N LEU A 133 21.02 -24.14 12.51
CA LEU A 133 21.49 -23.76 13.84
C LEU A 133 20.81 -24.55 14.97
N ASN A 134 19.64 -25.11 14.73
CA ASN A 134 18.80 -25.74 15.77
C ASN A 134 18.21 -27.06 15.26
N SER A 135 16.94 -27.33 15.57
CA SER A 135 16.21 -28.52 15.15
C SER A 135 15.26 -28.22 14.00
N PHE A 136 14.91 -29.27 13.24
CA PHE A 136 13.90 -29.21 12.17
C PHE A 136 12.59 -28.57 12.61
N LEU A 137 12.08 -28.93 13.78
CA LEU A 137 10.84 -28.36 14.33
C LEU A 137 10.94 -26.84 14.55
N MET A 138 12.08 -26.36 15.05
CA MET A 138 12.33 -24.94 15.27
C MET A 138 12.40 -24.19 13.93
N GLY A 139 13.06 -24.77 12.93
CA GLY A 139 13.17 -24.21 11.58
C GLY A 139 11.82 -24.09 10.87
N VAL A 140 10.98 -25.12 10.94
CA VAL A 140 9.61 -25.09 10.40
C VAL A 140 8.78 -23.99 11.07
N LEU A 141 8.86 -23.88 12.40
CA LEU A 141 8.10 -22.88 13.15
C LEU A 141 8.55 -21.45 12.82
N SER A 142 9.86 -21.17 12.83
CA SER A 142 10.39 -19.85 12.48
C SER A 142 10.18 -19.48 11.01
N GLY A 143 10.32 -20.43 10.09
CA GLY A 143 10.05 -20.24 8.66
C GLY A 143 8.59 -19.91 8.38
N THR A 144 7.66 -20.57 9.09
CA THR A 144 6.23 -20.27 9.00
C THR A 144 5.92 -18.86 9.50
N VAL A 145 6.48 -18.46 10.65
CA VAL A 145 6.33 -17.09 11.19
C VAL A 145 6.93 -16.06 10.23
N ALA A 146 8.11 -16.33 9.66
CA ALA A 146 8.75 -15.45 8.68
C ALA A 146 7.94 -15.30 7.39
N ALA A 147 7.32 -16.38 6.90
CA ALA A 147 6.43 -16.33 5.73
C ALA A 147 5.19 -15.46 6.02
N LEU A 148 4.60 -15.57 7.21
CA LEU A 148 3.47 -14.72 7.63
C LEU A 148 3.87 -13.24 7.69
N ILE A 149 5.04 -12.93 8.25
CA ILE A 149 5.59 -11.56 8.28
C ILE A 149 5.87 -11.06 6.86
N GLY A 150 6.50 -11.89 6.02
CA GLY A 150 6.79 -11.58 4.62
C GLY A 150 5.54 -11.29 3.80
N PHE A 151 4.43 -11.97 4.09
CA PHE A 151 3.14 -11.70 3.45
C PHE A 151 2.51 -10.35 3.87
N MET A 152 2.85 -9.85 5.07
CA MET A 152 2.40 -8.54 5.57
C MET A 152 3.28 -7.36 5.12
N LEU A 153 4.57 -7.59 4.87
CA LEU A 153 5.53 -6.54 4.58
C LEU A 153 5.16 -5.67 3.36
N PRO A 154 4.75 -6.22 2.19
CA PRO A 154 4.33 -5.39 1.06
C PRO A 154 3.07 -4.57 1.34
N LEU A 155 2.18 -5.06 2.23
CA LEU A 155 0.99 -4.31 2.63
C LEU A 155 1.36 -3.07 3.46
N LEU A 156 2.33 -3.19 4.37
CA LEU A 156 2.85 -2.07 5.14
C LEU A 156 3.55 -1.05 4.23
N TRP A 157 4.35 -1.52 3.26
CA TRP A 157 4.95 -0.65 2.26
C TRP A 157 3.90 0.13 1.45
N LEU A 158 2.86 -0.56 0.96
CA LEU A 158 1.77 0.07 0.21
C LEU A 158 1.04 1.12 1.05
N ARG A 159 0.74 0.81 2.32
CA ARG A 159 0.12 1.76 3.27
C ARG A 159 0.99 2.99 3.50
N SER A 160 2.30 2.79 3.69
CA SER A 160 3.26 3.89 3.85
C SER A 160 3.29 4.79 2.62
N LYS A 161 3.37 4.20 1.42
CA LYS A 161 3.34 4.93 0.14
C LYS A 161 2.05 5.71 -0.05
N THR A 162 0.90 5.09 0.25
CA THR A 162 -0.41 5.75 0.22
C THR A 162 -0.45 6.94 1.17
N ARG A 163 -0.01 6.77 2.42
CA ARG A 163 0.01 7.83 3.43
C ARG A 163 0.91 8.99 3.03
N LYS A 164 2.09 8.71 2.45
CA LYS A 164 3.01 9.73 1.95
C LYS A 164 2.35 10.56 0.85
N ARG A 165 1.76 9.89 -0.15
CA ARG A 165 1.03 10.53 -1.25
C ARG A 165 -0.14 11.39 -0.75
N GLN A 166 -0.97 10.85 0.15
CA GLN A 166 -2.06 11.60 0.76
C GLN A 166 -1.57 12.82 1.54
N THR A 167 -0.45 12.71 2.25
CA THR A 167 0.16 13.84 2.97
C THR A 167 0.64 14.93 2.01
N GLU A 168 1.21 14.57 0.86
CA GLU A 168 1.61 15.51 -0.18
C GLU A 168 0.38 16.24 -0.77
N ILE A 169 -0.70 15.51 -1.06
CA ILE A 169 -1.98 16.09 -1.52
C ILE A 169 -2.53 17.08 -0.49
N ILE A 170 -2.59 16.68 0.79
CA ILE A 170 -3.11 17.51 1.89
C ILE A 170 -2.33 18.83 2.03
N LYS A 171 -1.02 18.81 1.77
CA LYS A 171 -0.16 19.99 1.84
C LYS A 171 -0.32 20.90 0.63
N ALA A 172 -0.48 20.33 -0.56
CA ALA A 172 -0.56 21.09 -1.82
C ALA A 172 -1.98 21.60 -2.13
N LEU A 173 -3.03 20.97 -1.58
CA LEU A 173 -4.42 21.30 -1.87
C LEU A 173 -4.79 22.77 -1.60
N PRO A 174 -4.43 23.40 -0.46
CA PRO A 174 -4.78 24.80 -0.20
C PRO A 174 -4.27 25.76 -1.29
N ASP A 175 -3.01 25.60 -1.70
CA ASP A 175 -2.39 26.48 -2.69
C ASP A 175 -2.98 26.24 -4.10
N ALA A 176 -3.36 24.99 -4.40
CA ALA A 176 -4.06 24.66 -5.64
C ALA A 176 -5.47 25.26 -5.70
N LEU A 177 -6.23 25.24 -4.59
CA LEU A 177 -7.54 25.87 -4.51
C LEU A 177 -7.46 27.39 -4.56
N ASP A 178 -6.44 28.00 -3.96
CA ASP A 178 -6.20 29.44 -4.03
C ASP A 178 -5.99 29.87 -5.49
N LEU A 179 -5.14 29.14 -6.23
CA LEU A 179 -4.88 29.42 -7.63
C LEU A 179 -6.12 29.19 -8.51
N LEU A 180 -6.87 28.11 -8.28
CA LEU A 180 -8.16 27.87 -8.96
C LEU A 180 -9.13 29.03 -8.74
N THR A 181 -9.24 29.50 -7.49
CA THR A 181 -10.12 30.62 -7.12
C THR A 181 -9.77 31.87 -7.91
N ILE A 182 -8.48 32.26 -7.91
CA ILE A 182 -8.01 33.47 -8.62
C ILE A 182 -8.30 33.38 -10.12
N ILE A 183 -8.04 32.23 -10.74
CA ILE A 183 -8.22 32.04 -12.19
C ILE A 183 -9.70 32.03 -12.58
N VAL A 184 -10.56 31.38 -11.79
CA VAL A 184 -12.01 31.34 -12.05
C VAL A 184 -12.66 32.70 -11.79
N GLU A 185 -12.22 33.43 -10.77
CA GLU A 185 -12.66 34.80 -10.52
C GLU A 185 -12.23 35.78 -11.62
N ALA A 186 -11.11 35.51 -12.29
CA ALA A 186 -10.68 36.24 -13.48
C ALA A 186 -11.52 35.93 -14.74
N GLY A 187 -12.57 35.08 -14.62
CA GLY A 187 -13.50 34.77 -15.70
C GLY A 187 -13.12 33.56 -16.54
N MET A 188 -12.06 32.81 -16.19
CA MET A 188 -11.74 31.56 -16.87
C MET A 188 -12.71 30.45 -16.44
N GLY A 189 -13.14 29.62 -17.38
CA GLY A 189 -13.93 28.43 -17.06
C GLY A 189 -13.17 27.47 -16.13
N PHE A 190 -13.91 26.78 -15.25
CA PHE A 190 -13.34 25.88 -14.23
C PHE A 190 -12.39 24.82 -14.81
N ASP A 191 -12.73 24.23 -15.95
CA ASP A 191 -11.88 23.23 -16.60
C ASP A 191 -10.55 23.82 -17.10
N GLY A 192 -10.59 25.04 -17.63
CA GLY A 192 -9.41 25.78 -18.03
C GLY A 192 -8.55 26.16 -16.83
N ALA A 193 -9.17 26.52 -15.71
CA ALA A 193 -8.48 26.80 -14.46
C ALA A 193 -7.77 25.55 -13.92
N MET A 194 -8.42 24.38 -13.93
CA MET A 194 -7.80 23.10 -13.56
C MET A 194 -6.60 22.77 -14.43
N GLN A 195 -6.69 22.97 -15.75
CA GLN A 195 -5.56 22.80 -16.66
C GLN A 195 -4.39 23.72 -16.31
N LYS A 196 -4.66 24.99 -15.96
CA LYS A 196 -3.60 25.94 -15.56
C LYS A 196 -2.93 25.56 -14.24
N VAL A 197 -3.68 25.05 -13.26
CA VAL A 197 -3.13 24.54 -12.01
C VAL A 197 -2.29 23.28 -12.23
N ALA A 198 -2.74 22.40 -13.14
CA ALA A 198 -2.00 21.22 -13.54
C ALA A 198 -0.65 21.56 -14.20
N GLU A 199 -0.58 22.64 -14.97
CA GLU A 199 0.66 23.12 -15.62
C GLU A 199 1.62 23.85 -14.66
N LYS A 200 1.11 24.37 -13.54
CA LYS A 200 1.89 25.25 -12.65
C LYS A 200 2.90 24.51 -11.76
N TRP A 201 2.54 23.32 -11.30
CA TRP A 201 3.32 22.55 -10.32
C TRP A 201 3.35 21.06 -10.66
N ASP A 202 4.47 20.39 -10.38
CA ASP A 202 4.57 18.93 -10.43
C ASP A 202 4.34 18.34 -9.04
N ASN A 203 3.07 18.14 -8.69
CA ASN A 203 2.66 17.52 -7.45
C ASN A 203 1.44 16.60 -7.66
N GLU A 204 1.09 15.82 -6.65
CA GLU A 204 0.05 14.79 -6.77
C GLU A 204 -1.36 15.35 -7.00
N ILE A 205 -1.65 16.56 -6.53
CA ILE A 205 -2.94 17.22 -6.79
C ILE A 205 -3.01 17.78 -8.22
N SER A 206 -1.94 18.38 -8.73
CA SER A 206 -1.81 18.85 -10.11
C SER A 206 -1.92 17.71 -11.12
N LYS A 207 -1.31 16.55 -10.84
CA LYS A 207 -1.50 15.32 -11.63
C LYS A 207 -2.96 14.85 -11.61
N GLY A 208 -3.63 14.99 -10.46
CA GLY A 208 -5.06 14.72 -10.34
C GLY A 208 -5.92 15.63 -11.23
N PHE A 209 -5.69 16.94 -11.19
CA PHE A 209 -6.39 17.88 -12.06
C PHE A 209 -6.08 17.64 -13.54
N ALA A 210 -4.84 17.34 -13.90
CA ALA A 210 -4.46 16.96 -15.26
C ALA A 210 -5.25 15.74 -15.73
N LYS A 211 -5.35 14.71 -14.87
CA LYS A 211 -6.11 13.49 -15.15
C LYS A 211 -7.61 13.79 -15.32
N VAL A 212 -8.19 14.65 -14.48
CA VAL A 212 -9.60 15.07 -14.63
C VAL A 212 -9.83 15.75 -15.97
N VAL A 213 -8.97 16.71 -16.35
CA VAL A 213 -9.07 17.38 -17.64
C VAL A 213 -8.91 16.40 -18.80
N GLN A 214 -8.00 15.43 -18.69
CA GLN A 214 -7.83 14.39 -19.69
C GLN A 214 -9.06 13.47 -19.79
N GLU A 215 -9.63 13.03 -18.66
CA GLU A 215 -10.85 12.21 -18.62
C GLU A 215 -12.01 12.96 -19.30
N MET A 216 -12.16 14.26 -19.05
CA MET A 216 -13.16 15.09 -19.74
C MET A 216 -12.93 15.21 -21.24
N ARG A 217 -11.67 15.31 -21.70
CA ARG A 217 -11.33 15.30 -23.14
C ARG A 217 -11.64 13.97 -23.82
N LEU A 218 -11.67 12.88 -23.06
CA LEU A 218 -12.08 11.55 -23.52
C LEU A 218 -13.60 11.34 -23.48
N GLY A 219 -14.39 12.37 -23.12
CA GLY A 219 -15.85 12.32 -23.11
C GLY A 219 -16.47 11.89 -21.78
N ILE A 220 -15.67 11.72 -20.72
CA ILE A 220 -16.20 11.45 -19.38
C ILE A 220 -16.82 12.72 -18.80
N VAL A 221 -18.00 12.61 -18.20
CA VAL A 221 -18.70 13.76 -17.60
C VAL A 221 -17.87 14.33 -16.44
N ARG A 222 -17.76 15.66 -16.34
CA ARG A 222 -17.00 16.38 -15.30
C ARG A 222 -17.23 15.83 -13.89
N ARG A 223 -18.51 15.66 -13.52
CA ARG A 223 -18.91 15.09 -12.21
C ARG A 223 -18.30 13.72 -11.94
N GLU A 224 -18.24 12.87 -12.96
CA GLU A 224 -17.68 11.52 -12.84
C GLU A 224 -16.16 11.57 -12.78
N ALA A 225 -15.52 12.39 -13.61
CA ALA A 225 -14.07 12.59 -13.58
C ALA A 225 -13.58 13.11 -12.20
N LEU A 226 -14.28 14.07 -11.62
CA LEU A 226 -13.98 14.58 -10.27
C LEU A 226 -14.18 13.50 -9.19
N LYS A 227 -15.21 12.66 -9.30
CA LYS A 227 -15.42 11.52 -8.39
C LYS A 227 -14.34 10.45 -8.53
N ASN A 228 -13.87 10.18 -9.74
CA ASN A 228 -12.76 9.27 -9.99
C ASN A 228 -11.46 9.79 -9.36
N MET A 229 -11.22 11.11 -9.46
CA MET A 229 -10.10 11.77 -8.79
C MET A 229 -10.19 11.59 -7.27
N ASP A 230 -11.35 11.88 -6.67
CA ASP A 230 -11.60 11.72 -5.24
C ASP A 230 -11.32 10.28 -4.76
N ALA A 231 -11.94 9.29 -5.42
CA ALA A 231 -11.75 7.88 -5.12
C ALA A 231 -10.27 7.44 -5.22
N SER A 232 -9.53 7.99 -6.19
CA SER A 232 -8.11 7.70 -6.39
C SER A 232 -7.16 8.41 -5.41
N MET A 233 -7.61 9.46 -4.72
CA MET A 233 -6.80 10.18 -3.74
C MET A 233 -7.11 9.71 -2.31
N GLY A 234 -8.37 9.44 -2.00
CA GLY A 234 -8.81 9.00 -0.67
C GLY A 234 -8.48 10.01 0.44
N VAL A 235 -8.53 11.30 0.12
CA VAL A 235 -8.24 12.40 1.05
C VAL A 235 -9.55 13.11 1.40
N PRO A 236 -9.97 13.16 2.68
CA PRO A 236 -11.25 13.76 3.07
C PRO A 236 -11.47 15.22 2.64
N ASP A 237 -10.39 16.01 2.59
CA ASP A 237 -10.46 17.40 2.11
C ASP A 237 -10.77 17.47 0.60
N VAL A 238 -10.20 16.55 -0.19
CA VAL A 238 -10.50 16.44 -1.62
C VAL A 238 -11.95 15.99 -1.82
N THR A 239 -12.42 15.02 -1.03
CA THR A 239 -13.81 14.57 -1.04
C THR A 239 -14.78 15.71 -0.78
N THR A 240 -14.48 16.53 0.24
CA THR A 240 -15.31 17.70 0.60
C THR A 240 -15.34 18.73 -0.54
N PHE A 241 -14.17 19.02 -1.11
CA PHE A 241 -14.04 19.93 -2.25
C PHE A 241 -14.82 19.43 -3.47
N VAL A 242 -14.61 18.18 -3.89
CA VAL A 242 -15.28 17.57 -5.04
C VAL A 242 -16.79 17.56 -4.84
N ALA A 243 -17.27 17.18 -3.66
CA ALA A 243 -18.70 17.21 -3.34
C ALA A 243 -19.29 18.61 -3.46
N ALA A 244 -18.58 19.64 -2.95
CA ALA A 244 -19.03 21.02 -3.04
C ALA A 244 -19.09 21.53 -4.49
N ILE A 245 -18.10 21.21 -5.32
CA ILE A 245 -18.10 21.59 -6.75
C ILE A 245 -19.23 20.89 -7.52
N VAL A 246 -19.39 19.59 -7.32
CA VAL A 246 -20.46 18.81 -7.96
C VAL A 246 -21.84 19.33 -7.56
N GLN A 247 -22.01 19.72 -6.29
CA GLN A 247 -23.26 20.31 -5.80
C GLN A 247 -23.48 21.71 -6.39
N ALA A 248 -22.45 22.54 -6.50
CA ALA A 248 -22.53 23.86 -7.11
C ALA A 248 -23.00 23.79 -8.56
N GLU A 249 -22.44 22.86 -9.32
CA GLU A 249 -22.80 22.61 -10.72
C GLU A 249 -24.26 22.16 -10.85
N GLN A 250 -24.73 21.26 -9.98
CA GLN A 250 -26.12 20.78 -9.99
C GLN A 250 -27.14 21.85 -9.62
N LEU A 251 -26.80 22.73 -8.67
CA LEU A 251 -27.68 23.79 -8.18
C LEU A 251 -27.54 25.10 -8.96
N GLY A 252 -26.63 25.17 -9.94
CA GLY A 252 -26.34 26.40 -10.70
C GLY A 252 -25.72 27.52 -9.84
N VAL A 253 -25.09 27.18 -8.71
CA VAL A 253 -24.42 28.16 -7.84
C VAL A 253 -23.05 28.51 -8.43
N SER A 254 -22.62 29.77 -8.27
CA SER A 254 -21.31 30.22 -8.73
C SER A 254 -20.17 29.36 -8.14
N ILE A 255 -19.43 28.68 -9.04
CA ILE A 255 -18.25 27.89 -8.69
C ILE A 255 -17.18 28.75 -8.02
N ALA A 256 -17.01 30.01 -8.47
CA ALA A 256 -16.07 30.96 -7.87
C ALA A 256 -16.36 31.18 -6.38
N LYS A 257 -17.64 31.34 -6.02
CA LYS A 257 -18.06 31.52 -4.62
C LYS A 257 -17.74 30.29 -3.77
N ILE A 258 -17.96 29.10 -4.30
CA ILE A 258 -17.67 27.84 -3.61
C ILE A 258 -16.16 27.64 -3.45
N LEU A 259 -15.38 27.89 -4.50
CA LEU A 259 -13.92 27.87 -4.46
C LEU A 259 -13.36 28.81 -3.40
N ARG A 260 -13.84 30.05 -3.34
CA ARG A 260 -13.41 31.02 -2.32
C ARG A 260 -13.67 30.52 -0.90
N VAL A 261 -14.85 29.97 -0.63
CA VAL A 261 -15.18 29.41 0.69
C VAL A 261 -14.29 28.20 1.02
N GLN A 262 -14.09 27.29 0.07
CA GLN A 262 -13.24 26.11 0.25
C GLN A 262 -11.77 26.50 0.47
N SER A 263 -11.28 27.49 -0.27
CA SER A 263 -9.90 27.96 -0.14
C SER A 263 -9.62 28.57 1.23
N GLU A 264 -10.54 29.42 1.72
CA GLU A 264 -10.43 30.00 3.06
C GLU A 264 -10.48 28.92 4.16
N GLN A 265 -11.40 27.94 4.02
CA GLN A 265 -11.45 26.79 4.92
C GLN A 265 -10.14 26.00 4.93
N MET A 266 -9.50 25.81 3.77
CA MET A 266 -8.22 25.12 3.67
C MET A 266 -7.07 25.91 4.28
N ARG A 267 -7.07 27.25 4.18
CA ARG A 267 -6.12 28.13 4.88
C ARG A 267 -6.25 28.00 6.40
N ILE A 268 -7.48 28.01 6.92
CA ILE A 268 -7.75 27.80 8.35
C ILE A 268 -7.27 26.42 8.80
N LYS A 269 -7.61 25.35 8.06
CA LYS A 269 -7.13 23.99 8.37
C LYS A 269 -5.61 23.88 8.35
N ARG A 270 -4.93 24.54 7.40
CA ARG A 270 -3.45 24.57 7.33
C ARG A 270 -2.87 25.19 8.60
N ARG A 271 -3.43 26.31 9.06
CA ARG A 271 -3.02 26.95 10.32
C ARG A 271 -3.27 26.05 11.54
N GLN A 272 -4.45 25.45 11.64
CA GLN A 272 -4.79 24.53 12.74
C GLN A 272 -3.86 23.32 12.79
N ARG A 273 -3.43 22.78 11.64
CA ARG A 273 -2.45 21.69 11.59
C ARG A 273 -1.09 22.13 12.11
N ALA A 274 -0.63 23.31 11.72
CA ALA A 274 0.63 23.86 12.21
C ALA A 274 0.57 24.09 13.73
N GLU A 275 -0.53 24.64 14.25
CA GLU A 275 -0.77 24.81 15.69
C GLU A 275 -0.82 23.46 16.43
N ALA A 276 -1.48 22.45 15.86
CA ALA A 276 -1.52 21.10 16.44
C ALA A 276 -0.15 20.40 16.43
N GLU A 277 0.70 20.65 15.43
CA GLU A 277 2.08 20.16 15.41
C GLU A 277 2.96 20.89 16.43
N ALA A 278 2.80 22.21 16.58
CA ALA A 278 3.48 23.00 17.60
C ALA A 278 3.10 22.55 19.02
N ASN A 279 1.82 22.27 19.27
CA ASN A 279 1.34 21.78 20.57
C ASN A 279 1.84 20.38 20.95
N LYS A 280 2.37 19.61 19.99
CA LYS A 280 3.04 18.32 20.27
C LYS A 280 4.49 18.49 20.72
N ALA A 281 5.10 19.64 20.49
CA ALA A 281 6.50 19.89 20.83
C ALA A 281 6.78 19.78 22.35
N PRO A 282 5.96 20.33 23.27
CA PRO A 282 6.19 20.20 24.71
C PRO A 282 6.19 18.74 25.20
N ILE A 283 5.28 17.91 24.68
CA ILE A 283 5.21 16.48 25.02
C ILE A 283 6.48 15.74 24.56
N LYS A 284 7.02 16.10 23.39
CA LYS A 284 8.29 15.52 22.92
C LYS A 284 9.50 15.97 23.74
N MET A 285 9.48 17.19 24.28
CA MET A 285 10.53 17.70 25.18
C MET A 285 10.50 17.05 26.57
N LEU A 286 9.36 16.50 26.99
CA LEU A 286 9.20 15.75 28.24
C LEU A 286 10.08 14.50 28.30
N PHE A 287 10.34 13.87 27.15
CA PHE A 287 11.17 12.65 27.10
C PHE A 287 12.62 12.91 27.54
N PRO A 288 13.39 13.84 26.94
CA PRO A 288 14.70 14.21 27.48
C PRO A 288 14.65 14.69 28.93
N MET A 289 13.63 15.45 29.32
CA MET A 289 13.52 15.93 30.70
C MET A 289 13.41 14.76 31.69
N VAL A 290 12.56 13.78 31.43
CA VAL A 290 12.37 12.64 32.33
C VAL A 290 13.56 11.67 32.29
N PHE A 291 14.13 11.38 31.13
CA PHE A 291 15.19 10.37 31.03
C PHE A 291 16.60 10.90 31.32
N LEU A 292 16.84 12.21 31.17
CA LEU A 292 18.16 12.81 31.40
C LEU A 292 18.21 13.59 32.72
N ILE A 293 17.23 14.45 33.00
CA ILE A 293 17.27 15.34 34.17
C ILE A 293 16.88 14.58 35.44
N PHE A 294 15.83 13.75 35.39
CA PHE A 294 15.34 13.05 36.59
C PHE A 294 16.38 12.08 37.21
N PRO A 295 17.10 11.23 36.44
CA PRO A 295 18.15 10.39 37.01
C PRO A 295 19.33 11.22 37.54
N ALA A 296 19.70 12.30 36.85
CA ALA A 296 20.76 13.20 37.32
C ALA A 296 20.40 13.85 38.66
N LEU A 297 19.16 14.30 38.83
CA LEU A 297 18.65 14.82 40.10
C LEU A 297 18.67 13.76 41.20
N PHE A 298 18.30 12.51 40.90
CA PHE A 298 18.37 11.40 41.85
C PHE A 298 19.80 11.14 42.34
N ILE A 299 20.78 11.14 41.44
CA ILE A 299 22.19 10.95 41.78
C ILE A 299 22.69 12.09 42.67
N ILE A 300 22.35 13.34 42.34
CA ILE A 300 22.78 14.51 43.11
C ILE A 300 22.15 14.52 44.50
N LEU A 301 20.85 14.20 44.61
CA LEU A 301 20.12 14.28 45.87
C LEU A 301 20.41 13.08 46.80
N LEU A 302 20.36 11.86 46.26
CA LEU A 302 20.52 10.63 47.06
C LEU A 302 21.97 10.15 47.15
N GLY A 303 22.85 10.59 46.25
CA GLY A 303 24.28 10.24 46.25
C GLY A 303 24.96 10.46 47.60
N PRO A 304 24.95 11.68 48.17
CA PRO A 304 25.60 11.93 49.45
C PRO A 304 24.92 11.18 50.61
N ALA A 305 23.59 11.07 50.60
CA ALA A 305 22.87 10.32 51.64
C ALA A 305 23.25 8.83 51.64
N ALA A 306 23.40 8.24 50.45
CA ALA A 306 23.85 6.85 50.30
C ALA A 306 25.29 6.65 50.79
N LEU A 307 26.20 7.59 50.49
CA LEU A 307 27.59 7.55 50.95
C LEU A 307 27.68 7.62 52.48
N VAL A 308 26.93 8.51 53.13
CA VAL A 308 26.92 8.63 54.60
C VAL A 308 26.41 7.34 55.26
N ILE A 309 25.35 6.72 54.71
CA ILE A 309 24.83 5.43 55.23
C ILE A 309 25.86 4.31 55.09
N MET A 310 26.59 4.26 53.96
CA MET A 310 27.64 3.27 53.77
C MET A 310 28.79 3.45 54.77
N GLU A 311 29.24 4.69 54.98
CA GLU A 311 30.34 5.01 55.88
C GLU A 311 29.98 4.67 57.35
N THR A 312 28.76 4.98 57.77
CA THR A 312 28.25 4.65 59.12
C THR A 312 28.17 3.13 59.35
N ARG A 313 27.95 2.33 58.29
CA ARG A 313 27.85 0.88 58.36
C ARG A 313 29.20 0.17 58.40
N PHE A 314 30.27 0.78 57.90
CA PHE A 314 31.63 0.21 57.92
C PHE A 314 32.45 0.59 59.16
N SER A 315 31.97 1.54 59.98
CA SER A 315 32.64 1.97 61.22
C SER A 315 32.21 1.20 62.49
N ASN A 316 31.29 0.24 62.38
CA ASN A 316 30.89 -0.69 63.44
C ASN A 316 31.25 -2.12 63.04
#